data_AF-A0A2K4X7H7-F1
#
_entry.id   AF-A0A2K4X7H7-F1
#
_cell.length_a   1.000
_cell.length_b   1.000
_cell.length_c   1.000
_cell.angle_alpha   90.00
_cell.angle_beta   90.00
_cell.angle_gamma   90.00
#
_symmetry.space_group_name_H-M   'P 1'
#
loop_
_entity.id
_entity.type
_entity.pdbx_description
1 polymer ?
#
loop_
_entity_poly.entity_id
_entity_poly.type
_entity_poly.pdbx_seq_one_letter_code
_entity_poly.pdbx_strand_id
1 'polypeptide(L)'
;MSLNAVLFDMDGTLVDSESMHFVCWSQLLAPYNIRYSEDEFCQRFSGRPTLEAAIDIKNENNLSVSAQFLADEKYRLFGEYVKSNLPPIMPFAE
;
A
#
# COMPACT_ATOMS: atom_id res chain seq x y z
N MET A 1 0.42 -17.32 33.77
CA MET A 1 -0.53 -16.38 33.13
C MET A 1 -1.28 -17.15 32.06
N SER A 2 -2.61 -17.07 32.04
CA SER A 2 -3.44 -17.64 30.98
C SER A 2 -3.66 -16.58 29.91
N LEU A 3 -3.33 -16.89 28.65
CA LEU A 3 -3.66 -16.04 27.52
C LEU A 3 -5.14 -16.23 27.19
N ASN A 4 -5.96 -15.18 27.34
CA ASN A 4 -7.41 -15.29 27.19
C ASN A 4 -7.91 -14.90 25.79
N ALA A 5 -7.14 -14.10 25.04
CA ALA A 5 -7.43 -13.73 23.66
C ALA A 5 -6.19 -13.17 22.95
N VAL A 6 -6.18 -13.26 21.61
CA VAL A 6 -5.24 -12.58 20.70
C VAL A 6 -6.07 -11.90 19.62
N LEU A 7 -5.72 -10.65 19.30
CA LEU A 7 -6.30 -9.89 18.19
C LEU A 7 -5.25 -9.83 17.09
N PHE A 8 -5.57 -10.41 15.93
CA PHE A 8 -4.71 -10.36 14.75
C PHE A 8 -5.15 -9.22 13.85
N ASP A 9 -4.18 -8.45 13.37
CA ASP A 9 -4.40 -7.59 12.21
C ASP A 9 -4.56 -8.46 10.96
N MET A 10 -5.20 -7.93 9.91
CA MET A 10 -5.39 -8.65 8.65
C MET A 10 -4.24 -8.37 7.69
N ASP A 11 -3.97 -7.09 7.43
CA ASP A 11 -3.02 -6.63 6.43
C ASP A 11 -1.58 -6.80 6.95
N GLY A 12 -0.73 -7.48 6.17
CA GLY A 12 0.67 -7.77 6.56
C GLY A 12 0.83 -8.80 7.68
N THR A 13 -0.27 -9.35 8.22
CA THR A 13 -0.25 -10.38 9.29
C THR A 13 -0.89 -11.69 8.83
N LEU A 14 -2.08 -11.64 8.23
CA LEU A 14 -2.76 -12.83 7.70
C LEU A 14 -2.65 -12.92 6.18
N VAL A 15 -2.60 -11.78 5.50
CA VAL A 15 -2.45 -11.69 4.04
C VAL A 15 -1.33 -10.73 3.67
N ASP A 16 -0.58 -11.06 2.62
CA ASP A 16 0.42 -10.16 2.06
C ASP A 16 -0.26 -9.14 1.14
N SER A 17 -0.91 -8.16 1.77
CA SER A 17 -1.55 -7.05 1.08
C SER A 17 -0.60 -5.87 0.86
N GLU A 18 0.55 -5.85 1.54
CA GLU A 18 1.56 -4.80 1.40
C GLU A 18 2.21 -4.79 0.03
N SER A 19 2.61 -5.98 -0.48
CA SER A 19 3.16 -6.09 -1.83
C SER A 19 2.15 -5.62 -2.89
N MET A 20 0.85 -5.85 -2.68
CA MET A 20 -0.19 -5.34 -3.59
C MET A 20 -0.29 -3.80 -3.56
N HIS A 21 -0.17 -3.20 -2.38
CA HIS A 21 -0.13 -1.74 -2.25
C HIS A 21 1.10 -1.15 -2.94
N PHE A 22 2.28 -1.75 -2.75
CA PHE A 22 3.51 -1.34 -3.42
C PHE A 22 3.36 -1.37 -4.95
N VAL A 23 2.84 -2.47 -5.51
CA VAL A 23 2.62 -2.60 -6.96
C VAL A 23 1.72 -1.48 -7.50
N CYS A 24 0.60 -1.20 -6.80
CA CYS A 24 -0.33 -0.14 -7.21
C CYS A 24 0.33 1.24 -7.17
N TRP A 25 1.08 1.54 -6.12
CA TRP A 25 1.81 2.80 -5.99
C TRP A 25 2.92 2.93 -7.03
N SER A 26 3.69 1.88 -7.26
CA SER A 26 4.74 1.84 -8.29
C SER A 26 4.15 2.11 -9.69
N GLN A 27 3.01 1.49 -10.02
CA GLN A 27 2.31 1.74 -11.28
C GLN A 27 1.79 3.18 -11.39
N LEU A 28 1.21 3.72 -10.31
CA LEU A 28 0.71 5.09 -10.27
C LEU A 28 1.83 6.13 -10.46
N LEU A 29 3.01 5.86 -9.89
CA LEU A 29 4.12 6.79 -9.83
C LEU A 29 5.09 6.71 -11.03
N ALA A 30 5.09 5.59 -11.74
CA ALA A 30 5.95 5.38 -12.92
C ALA A 30 5.82 6.49 -13.99
N PRO A 31 4.63 7.03 -14.33
CA PRO A 31 4.48 8.13 -15.28
C PRO A 31 5.15 9.45 -14.83
N TYR A 32 5.32 9.63 -13.52
CA TYR A 32 6.00 10.80 -12.94
C TYR A 32 7.51 10.59 -12.78
N ASN A 33 8.03 9.45 -13.26
CA ASN A 33 9.43 9.05 -13.13
C ASN A 33 9.89 8.92 -11.66
N ILE A 34 8.96 8.63 -10.75
CA ILE A 34 9.20 8.36 -9.33
C ILE A 34 9.24 6.85 -9.14
N ARG A 35 10.27 6.36 -8.46
CA ARG A 35 10.45 4.95 -8.15
C ARG A 35 10.95 4.78 -6.72
N TYR A 36 10.29 3.91 -5.99
CA TYR A 36 10.70 3.44 -4.67
C TYR A 36 11.08 1.96 -4.78
N SER A 37 12.02 1.50 -3.96
CA SER A 37 12.12 0.06 -3.72
C SER A 37 10.95 -0.40 -2.84
N GLU A 38 10.61 -1.68 -2.88
CA GLU A 38 9.56 -2.25 -2.02
C GLU A 38 9.90 -2.03 -0.54
N ASP A 39 11.14 -2.30 -0.14
CA ASP A 39 11.62 -2.05 1.23
C ASP A 39 11.47 -0.59 1.66
N GLU A 40 11.85 0.36 0.81
CA GLU A 40 11.70 1.79 1.11
C GLU A 40 10.21 2.16 1.24
N PHE A 41 9.38 1.64 0.34
CA PHE A 41 7.97 1.92 0.34
C PHE A 41 7.30 1.38 1.61
N CYS A 42 7.55 0.12 1.97
CA CYS A 42 7.00 -0.51 3.17
C CYS A 42 7.45 0.24 4.44
N GLN A 43 8.73 0.58 4.57
CA GLN A 43 9.23 1.30 5.76
C GLN A 43 8.57 2.68 5.95
N ARG A 44 8.20 3.35 4.86
CA ARG A 44 7.74 4.75 4.90
C ARG A 44 6.23 4.90 4.87
N PHE A 45 5.53 3.96 4.22
CA PHE A 45 4.13 4.09 3.88
C PHE A 45 3.27 2.89 4.31
N SER A 46 3.86 1.77 4.75
CA SER A 46 3.06 0.68 5.32
C SER A 46 2.31 1.12 6.58
N GLY A 47 1.08 0.63 6.74
CA GLY A 47 0.18 0.96 7.84
C GLY A 47 -0.33 2.40 7.87
N ARG A 48 0.05 3.25 6.89
CA ARG A 48 -0.36 4.66 6.84
C ARG A 48 -1.59 4.87 5.96
N PRO A 49 -2.45 5.85 6.29
CA PRO A 49 -3.56 6.23 5.42
C PRO A 49 -3.06 6.60 4.02
N THR A 50 -3.75 6.10 2.99
CA THR A 50 -3.37 6.35 1.58
C THR A 50 -3.27 7.84 1.27
N LEU A 51 -4.14 8.67 1.84
CA LEU A 51 -4.11 10.12 1.63
C LEU A 51 -2.87 10.77 2.26
N GLU A 52 -2.42 10.31 3.43
CA GLU A 52 -1.20 10.84 4.06
C GLU A 52 0.04 10.50 3.22
N ALA A 53 0.15 9.24 2.76
CA ALA A 53 1.21 8.83 1.85
C ALA A 53 1.19 9.68 0.56
N ALA A 54 0.00 9.94 0.00
CA ALA A 54 -0.16 10.79 -1.18
C ALA A 54 0.30 12.23 -0.95
N ILE A 55 0.05 12.80 0.23
CA ILE A 55 0.51 14.14 0.61
C ILE A 55 2.03 14.19 0.66
N ASP A 56 2.66 13.22 1.32
CA ASP A 56 4.12 13.13 1.43
C ASP A 56 4.78 12.99 0.06
N ILE A 57 4.31 12.02 -0.74
CA ILE A 57 4.83 11.77 -2.10
C ILE A 57 4.68 13.02 -2.97
N LYS A 58 3.54 13.71 -2.90
CA LYS A 58 3.32 14.95 -3.63
C LYS A 58 4.31 16.03 -3.22
N ASN A 59 4.48 16.25 -1.91
CA ASN A 59 5.33 17.32 -1.38
C ASN A 59 6.82 17.07 -1.69
N GLU A 60 7.29 15.83 -1.54
CA GLU A 60 8.68 15.46 -1.80
C GLU A 60 9.06 15.57 -3.28
N ASN A 61 8.16 15.15 -4.16
CA ASN A 61 8.41 15.11 -5.59
C ASN A 61 7.87 16.35 -6.34
N ASN A 62 7.35 17.34 -5.60
CA ASN A 62 6.73 18.56 -6.14
C ASN A 62 5.73 18.28 -7.28
N LEU A 63 4.87 17.26 -7.09
CA LEU A 63 3.89 16.87 -8.09
C LEU A 63 2.84 17.97 -8.30
N SER A 64 2.53 18.25 -9.56
CA SER A 64 1.50 19.22 -9.95
C SER A 64 0.08 18.73 -9.70
N VAL A 65 -0.11 17.42 -9.56
CA VAL A 65 -1.40 16.80 -9.25
C VAL A 65 -1.74 16.93 -7.76
N SER A 66 -3.03 16.85 -7.43
CA SER A 66 -3.46 16.88 -6.03
C SER A 66 -3.18 15.55 -5.32
N ALA A 67 -2.95 15.60 -4.01
CA ALA A 67 -2.80 14.38 -3.21
C ALA A 67 -4.10 13.54 -3.23
N GLN A 68 -5.25 14.20 -3.32
CA GLN A 68 -6.54 13.52 -3.47
C GLN A 68 -6.60 12.74 -4.78
N PHE A 69 -6.14 13.32 -5.90
CA PHE A 69 -6.09 12.62 -7.18
C PHE A 69 -5.20 11.37 -7.10
N LEU A 70 -4.03 11.46 -6.47
CA LEU A 70 -3.16 10.29 -6.27
C LEU A 70 -3.84 9.21 -5.41
N ALA A 71 -4.53 9.60 -4.34
CA ALA A 71 -5.25 8.67 -3.48
C ALA A 71 -6.40 7.97 -4.23
N ASP A 72 -7.21 8.73 -4.97
CA ASP A 72 -8.34 8.21 -5.76
C ASP A 72 -7.86 7.24 -6.84
N GLU A 73 -6.79 7.61 -7.55
CA GLU A 73 -6.21 6.77 -8.60
C GLU A 73 -5.58 5.50 -8.03
N LYS A 74 -4.93 5.59 -6.85
CA LYS A 74 -4.47 4.41 -6.12
C LYS A 74 -5.63 3.49 -5.78
N TYR A 75 -6.74 4.00 -5.25
CA TYR A 75 -7.91 3.17 -4.93
C TYR A 75 -8.51 2.52 -6.16
N ARG A 76 -8.58 3.25 -7.28
CA ARG A 76 -9.03 2.70 -8.57
C ARG A 76 -8.14 1.56 -9.03
N LEU A 77 -6.82 1.75 -9.04
CA LEU A 77 -5.84 0.72 -9.42
C LEU A 77 -5.90 -0.50 -8.49
N PHE A 78 -5.97 -0.27 -7.18
CA PHE A 78 -6.08 -1.34 -6.19
C PHE A 78 -7.37 -2.15 -6.40
N GLY A 79 -8.50 -1.48 -6.62
CA GLY A 79 -9.78 -2.15 -6.89
C GLY A 79 -9.78 -3.00 -8.16
N GLU A 80 -9.05 -2.60 -9.21
CA GLU A 80 -8.86 -3.43 -10.39
C GLU A 80 -7.87 -4.58 -10.14
N TYR A 81 -6.80 -4.32 -9.39
CA TYR A 81 -5.76 -5.30 -9.09
C TYR A 81 -6.31 -6.51 -8.32
N VAL A 82 -7.12 -6.25 -7.27
CA VAL A 82 -7.67 -7.31 -6.40
C VAL A 82 -8.73 -8.18 -7.07
N LYS A 83 -9.31 -7.76 -8.20
CA LYS A 83 -10.23 -8.62 -8.99
C LYS A 83 -9.52 -9.80 -9.62
N SER A 84 -8.24 -9.63 -9.96
CA SER A 84 -7.44 -10.64 -10.66
C SER A 84 -6.32 -11.22 -9.81
N ASN A 85 -5.93 -10.54 -8.73
CA ASN A 85 -4.83 -10.91 -7.86
C ASN A 85 -5.29 -10.78 -6.41
N LEU A 86 -5.76 -11.88 -5.83
CA LEU A 86 -5.99 -11.95 -4.39
C LEU A 86 -4.64 -11.98 -3.68
N PRO A 87 -4.50 -11.31 -2.52
CA PRO A 87 -3.26 -11.36 -1.77
C PRO A 87 -2.95 -12.80 -1.39
N PRO A 88 -1.69 -13.24 -1.52
CA PRO A 88 -1.31 -14.53 -0.98
C PRO A 88 -1.45 -14.49 0.53
N ILE A 89 -1.75 -15.65 1.11
CA ILE A 89 -1.80 -15.81 2.55
C ILE A 89 -0.36 -15.67 3.08
N MET A 90 -0.19 -14.99 4.22
CA MET A 90 1.12 -14.88 4.86
C MET A 90 1.65 -16.28 5.22
N PRO A 91 2.99 -16.48 5.24
CA PRO A 91 3.55 -17.76 5.68
C PRO A 91 2.94 -18.17 7.04
N PHE A 92 2.50 -19.43 7.13
CA PHE A 92 1.90 -20.04 8.33
C PHE A 92 0.47 -19.57 8.71
N ALA A 93 -0.18 -18.74 7.90
CA ALA A 93 -1.63 -18.56 7.96
C ALA A 93 -2.32 -19.64 7.09
N GLU A 94 -3.35 -20.29 7.63
CA GLU A 94 -4.14 -21.37 7.00
C GLU A 94 -5.65 -21.09 7.11
#